data_AF-A0A7J7GVS9-F1
#
_entry.id   AF-A0A7J7GVS9-F1
#
_cell.length_a   1.000
_cell.length_b   1.000
_cell.length_c   1.000
_cell.angle_alpha   90.00
_cell.angle_beta   90.00
_cell.angle_gamma   90.00
#
_symmetry.space_group_name_H-M   'P 1'
#
loop_
_entity.id
_entity.type
_entity.pdbx_description
1 polymer ?
#
loop_
_entity_poly.entity_id
_entity_poly.type
_entity_poly.pdbx_seq_one_letter_code
_entity_poly.pdbx_strand_id
1 'polypeptide(L)'
;MAMFELFRSEDDQGFQKWHNGGGTFHKSACVAATALIEIGAIVHPEAVIGANAHIGSGAIIGPAVTIGQSTKLGYNVALSNCAIGDYCVIHNGVCIGQDGFGFFLDEHGDMVKKPQILKALIGHHVEIGASTCIDRGSWRDTTIGDHTKIDNLVQIGHNVVIGKYCMLCGQAGIAGSVTMGDYVTLGGRVAVRDHVSIGSKGNSCVTKDINEPGDYGGFPAVPIREWQRQVAIHHRTLK
;
A
#
# COMPACT_ATOMS: atom_id res chain seq x y z
N MET A 1 -13.73 43.50 26.07
CA MET A 1 -14.32 42.20 26.46
C MET A 1 -15.04 41.64 25.25
N ALA A 2 -14.34 40.84 24.43
CA ALA A 2 -14.96 40.10 23.34
C ALA A 2 -15.37 38.73 23.89
N MET A 3 -16.67 38.51 23.91
CA MET A 3 -17.35 37.29 24.30
C MET A 3 -17.07 36.25 23.21
N PHE A 4 -16.24 35.24 23.50
CA PHE A 4 -16.09 34.09 22.63
C PHE A 4 -17.37 33.25 22.75
N GLU A 5 -18.31 33.46 21.82
CA GLU A 5 -19.42 32.54 21.61
C GLU A 5 -18.86 31.19 21.16
N LEU A 6 -18.99 30.21 22.07
CA LEU A 6 -18.88 28.79 21.77
C LEU A 6 -19.96 28.45 20.74
N PHE A 7 -19.59 28.39 19.47
CA PHE A 7 -20.35 27.65 18.47
C PHE A 7 -20.37 26.18 18.89
N ARG A 8 -21.40 25.77 19.63
CA ARG A 8 -21.88 24.39 19.63
C ARG A 8 -22.46 24.15 18.24
N SER A 9 -21.69 23.51 17.36
CA SER A 9 -22.26 22.95 16.14
C SER A 9 -23.04 21.68 16.53
N GLU A 10 -24.35 21.81 16.62
CA GLU A 10 -25.28 20.69 16.46
C GLU A 10 -25.12 20.12 15.04
N ASP A 11 -24.23 19.15 14.89
CA ASP A 11 -24.24 18.12 13.83
C ASP A 11 -23.09 17.14 14.10
N ASP A 12 -23.12 16.47 15.27
CA ASP A 12 -22.20 15.36 15.49
C ASP A 12 -22.75 14.19 14.65
N GLN A 13 -22.25 14.09 13.41
CA GLN A 13 -22.56 13.14 12.33
C GLN A 13 -22.28 11.68 12.75
N GLY A 14 -22.80 11.25 13.90
CA GLY A 14 -22.62 9.94 14.52
C GLY A 14 -21.23 9.68 15.11
N PHE A 15 -20.32 10.66 15.19
CA PHE A 15 -19.00 10.45 15.75
C PHE A 15 -18.99 10.54 17.28
N GLN A 16 -18.11 9.76 17.90
CA GLN A 16 -17.98 9.62 19.35
C GLN A 16 -16.52 9.41 19.73
N LYS A 17 -16.19 9.70 20.99
CA LYS A 17 -14.86 9.43 21.53
C LYS A 17 -14.71 7.95 21.90
N TRP A 18 -13.63 7.33 21.45
CA TRP A 18 -13.28 5.97 21.83
C TRP A 18 -12.63 5.95 23.21
N HIS A 19 -13.09 5.02 24.06
CA HIS A 19 -12.68 4.95 25.46
C HIS A 19 -11.19 4.59 25.65
N ASN A 20 -10.63 3.73 24.78
CA ASN A 20 -9.25 3.25 24.87
C ASN A 20 -8.34 4.04 23.90
N GLY A 21 -7.68 5.09 24.40
CA GLY A 21 -6.76 5.94 23.63
C GLY A 21 -7.32 7.31 23.23
N GLY A 22 -8.64 7.50 23.26
CA GLY A 22 -9.27 8.81 23.15
C GLY A 22 -9.43 9.37 21.74
N GLY A 23 -9.21 8.58 20.69
CA GLY A 23 -9.54 8.94 19.30
C GLY A 23 -11.05 8.99 19.02
N THR A 24 -11.41 9.21 17.76
CA THR A 24 -12.80 9.43 17.33
C THR A 24 -13.26 8.29 16.42
N PHE A 25 -14.48 7.80 16.61
CA PHE A 25 -15.08 6.76 15.75
C PHE A 25 -16.54 7.06 15.46
N HIS A 26 -17.04 6.61 14.30
CA HIS A 26 -18.45 6.68 13.97
C HIS A 26 -19.24 5.54 14.64
N LYS A 27 -20.45 5.82 15.13
CA LYS A 27 -21.32 4.85 15.83
C LYS A 27 -21.68 3.59 15.02
N SER A 28 -21.60 3.65 13.69
CA SER A 28 -21.83 2.49 12.81
C SER A 28 -20.56 1.68 12.52
N ALA A 29 -19.38 2.15 12.96
CA ALA A 29 -18.17 1.36 12.88
C ALA A 29 -18.20 0.22 13.91
N CYS A 30 -17.69 -0.94 13.53
CA CYS A 30 -17.55 -2.09 14.41
C CYS A 30 -16.11 -2.11 14.95
N VAL A 31 -15.92 -1.63 16.19
CA VAL A 31 -14.61 -1.56 16.83
C VAL A 31 -14.56 -2.53 18.00
N ALA A 32 -13.63 -3.48 17.97
CA ALA A 32 -13.43 -4.39 19.09
C ALA A 32 -13.03 -3.62 20.36
N ALA A 33 -13.62 -3.96 21.51
CA ALA A 33 -13.41 -3.23 22.78
C ALA A 33 -11.92 -3.12 23.19
N THR A 34 -11.11 -4.11 22.83
CA THR A 34 -9.66 -4.15 23.10
C THR A 34 -8.81 -3.27 22.17
N ALA A 35 -9.38 -2.73 21.08
CA ALA A 35 -8.64 -1.92 20.14
C ALA A 35 -8.22 -0.59 20.79
N LEU A 36 -6.99 -0.15 20.49
CA LEU A 36 -6.45 1.14 20.91
C LEU A 36 -6.58 2.11 19.74
N ILE A 37 -7.31 3.21 19.95
CA ILE A 37 -7.45 4.30 18.98
C ILE A 37 -6.92 5.57 19.62
N GLU A 38 -5.72 5.99 19.20
CA GLU A 38 -5.05 7.15 19.77
C GLU A 38 -5.75 8.47 19.43
N ILE A 39 -5.42 9.50 20.21
CA ILE A 39 -5.95 10.85 20.03
C ILE A 39 -5.71 11.37 18.60
N GLY A 40 -6.72 12.00 18.02
CA GLY A 40 -6.68 12.53 16.66
C GLY A 40 -6.83 11.50 15.55
N ALA A 41 -6.82 10.19 15.84
CA ALA A 41 -7.24 9.18 14.86
C ALA A 41 -8.76 9.21 14.65
N ILE A 42 -9.21 8.94 13.42
CA ILE A 42 -10.63 8.98 13.04
C ILE A 42 -11.01 7.68 12.33
N VAL A 43 -12.04 7.01 12.84
CA VAL A 43 -12.63 5.80 12.24
C VAL A 43 -14.00 6.13 11.65
N HIS A 44 -14.13 6.04 10.34
CA HIS A 44 -15.33 6.39 9.59
C HIS A 44 -16.42 5.31 9.63
N PRO A 45 -17.66 5.61 9.16
CA PRO A 45 -18.78 4.67 9.15
C PRO A 45 -18.45 3.29 8.57
N GLU A 46 -19.04 2.24 9.16
CA GLU A 46 -18.96 0.86 8.66
C GLU A 46 -17.55 0.24 8.66
N ALA A 47 -16.52 0.98 9.08
CA ALA A 47 -15.19 0.43 9.26
C ALA A 47 -15.19 -0.66 10.35
N VAL A 48 -14.33 -1.66 10.19
CA VAL A 48 -14.21 -2.79 11.11
C VAL A 48 -12.78 -2.83 11.65
N ILE A 49 -12.65 -2.77 12.98
CA ILE A 49 -11.36 -2.77 13.67
C ILE A 49 -11.28 -4.01 14.58
N GLY A 50 -10.34 -4.89 14.29
CA GLY A 50 -10.12 -6.15 15.01
C GLY A 50 -9.60 -5.98 16.43
N ALA A 51 -9.66 -7.07 17.20
CA ALA A 51 -9.17 -7.11 18.58
C ALA A 51 -7.68 -6.77 18.66
N ASN A 52 -7.28 -6.05 19.71
CA ASN A 52 -5.90 -5.62 19.95
C ASN A 52 -5.24 -4.83 18.80
N ALA A 53 -6.01 -4.35 17.81
CA ALA A 53 -5.48 -3.45 16.80
C ALA A 53 -5.09 -2.11 17.44
N HIS A 54 -4.04 -1.48 16.91
CA HIS A 54 -3.55 -0.19 17.36
C HIS A 54 -3.60 0.80 16.20
N ILE A 55 -4.41 1.84 16.36
CA ILE A 55 -4.57 2.93 15.40
C ILE A 55 -3.82 4.15 15.94
N GLY A 56 -2.69 4.48 15.31
CA GLY A 56 -1.85 5.60 15.70
C GLY A 56 -2.48 6.97 15.46
N SER A 57 -1.98 7.95 16.20
CA SER A 57 -2.45 9.35 16.18
C SER A 57 -2.51 9.92 14.75
N GLY A 58 -3.61 10.62 14.44
CA GLY A 58 -3.84 11.23 13.13
C GLY A 58 -4.15 10.25 11.99
N ALA A 59 -4.18 8.94 12.24
CA ALA A 59 -4.58 7.97 11.23
C ALA A 59 -6.08 8.11 10.87
N ILE A 60 -6.39 8.02 9.58
CA ILE A 60 -7.74 8.12 9.04
C ILE A 60 -8.12 6.77 8.43
N ILE A 61 -9.15 6.14 9.02
CA ILE A 61 -9.69 4.87 8.57
C ILE A 61 -10.99 5.15 7.84
N GLY A 62 -10.98 5.09 6.51
CA GLY A 62 -12.11 5.42 5.66
C GLY A 62 -13.31 4.46 5.80
N PRO A 63 -14.45 4.79 5.17
CA PRO A 63 -15.66 3.98 5.28
C PRO A 63 -15.46 2.54 4.81
N ALA A 64 -16.07 1.59 5.53
CA ALA A 64 -16.03 0.16 5.23
C ALA A 64 -14.61 -0.46 5.10
N VAL A 65 -13.57 0.24 5.56
CA VAL A 65 -12.21 -0.32 5.67
C VAL A 65 -12.18 -1.36 6.78
N THR A 66 -11.54 -2.50 6.52
CA THR A 66 -11.37 -3.57 7.51
C THR A 66 -9.91 -3.67 7.94
N ILE A 67 -9.67 -3.74 9.25
CA ILE A 67 -8.35 -3.95 9.85
C ILE A 67 -8.43 -5.16 10.76
N GLY A 68 -7.56 -6.13 10.50
CA GLY A 68 -7.45 -7.37 11.26
C GLY A 68 -6.96 -7.18 12.69
N GLN A 69 -7.01 -8.25 13.47
CA GLN A 69 -6.57 -8.25 14.86
C GLN A 69 -5.07 -8.04 14.98
N SER A 70 -4.64 -7.41 16.07
CA SER A 70 -3.23 -7.19 16.41
C SER A 70 -2.42 -6.47 15.33
N THR A 71 -3.09 -5.81 14.38
CA THR A 71 -2.47 -4.96 13.36
C THR A 71 -2.20 -3.58 13.93
N LYS A 72 -1.02 -3.04 13.65
CA LYS A 72 -0.55 -1.76 14.16
C LYS A 72 -0.40 -0.76 13.01
N LEU A 73 -1.07 0.37 13.14
CA LEU A 73 -0.91 1.52 12.25
C LEU A 73 -0.12 2.61 12.98
N GLY A 74 0.87 3.15 12.30
CA GLY A 74 1.61 4.32 12.72
C GLY A 74 0.81 5.60 12.57
N TYR A 75 1.50 6.73 12.72
CA TYR A 75 0.90 8.05 12.68
C TYR A 75 0.53 8.46 11.27
N ASN A 76 -0.56 9.22 11.13
CA ASN A 76 -0.99 9.82 9.87
C ASN A 76 -1.14 8.82 8.71
N VAL A 77 -1.47 7.57 9.00
CA VAL A 77 -1.81 6.57 7.99
C VAL A 77 -3.18 6.88 7.40
N ALA A 78 -3.34 6.84 6.08
CA ALA A 78 -4.60 7.11 5.40
C ALA A 78 -5.08 5.88 4.63
N LEU A 79 -6.22 5.32 5.05
CA LEU A 79 -6.78 4.10 4.47
C LEU A 79 -8.15 4.38 3.84
N SER A 80 -8.35 3.90 2.62
CA SER A 80 -9.64 3.96 1.93
C SER A 80 -9.81 2.75 1.03
N ASN A 81 -11.02 2.21 0.87
CA ASN A 81 -11.29 1.12 -0.08
C ASN A 81 -10.34 -0.08 0.06
N CYS A 82 -9.99 -0.46 1.29
CA CYS A 82 -9.03 -1.52 1.53
C CYS A 82 -9.44 -2.46 2.67
N ALA A 83 -8.82 -3.63 2.68
CA ALA A 83 -8.87 -4.57 3.80
C ALA A 83 -7.45 -4.98 4.16
N ILE A 84 -7.12 -4.95 5.44
CA ILE A 84 -5.82 -5.32 5.98
C ILE A 84 -6.01 -6.50 6.92
N GLY A 85 -5.22 -7.55 6.71
CA GLY A 85 -5.23 -8.75 7.54
C GLY A 85 -4.68 -8.53 8.95
N ASP A 86 -4.47 -9.65 9.61
CA ASP A 86 -4.02 -9.71 11.01
C ASP A 86 -2.50 -9.57 11.14
N TYR A 87 -2.06 -9.10 12.30
CA TYR A 87 -0.65 -9.02 12.70
C TYR A 87 0.23 -8.20 11.73
N CYS A 88 -0.36 -7.23 11.04
CA CYS A 88 0.36 -6.34 10.13
C CYS A 88 0.99 -5.16 10.87
N VAL A 89 2.04 -4.59 10.29
CA VAL A 89 2.70 -3.37 10.76
C VAL A 89 2.72 -2.35 9.63
N ILE A 90 2.02 -1.24 9.81
CA ILE A 90 1.91 -0.18 8.81
C ILE A 90 2.57 1.07 9.39
N HIS A 91 3.70 1.49 8.83
CA HIS A 91 4.48 2.62 9.33
C HIS A 91 3.85 3.97 8.97
N ASN A 92 4.45 5.04 9.48
CA ASN A 92 3.88 6.39 9.42
C ASN A 92 3.64 6.89 7.98
N GLY A 93 2.54 7.62 7.78
CA GLY A 93 2.25 8.29 6.51
C GLY A 93 1.96 7.37 5.33
N VAL A 94 1.72 6.08 5.57
CA VAL A 94 1.32 5.12 4.52
C VAL A 94 -0.08 5.46 4.01
N CYS A 95 -0.26 5.38 2.69
CA CYS A 95 -1.53 5.59 2.02
C CYS A 95 -1.95 4.31 1.27
N ILE A 96 -3.14 3.77 1.55
CA ILE A 96 -3.63 2.54 0.93
C ILE A 96 -5.04 2.73 0.37
N GLY A 97 -5.19 2.28 -0.88
CA GLY A 97 -6.45 2.19 -1.61
C GLY A 97 -6.95 3.53 -2.15
N GLN A 98 -6.02 4.41 -2.50
CA GLN A 98 -6.26 5.56 -3.36
C GLN A 98 -6.43 5.12 -4.82
N ASP A 99 -6.96 6.01 -5.66
CA ASP A 99 -7.11 5.75 -7.09
C ASP A 99 -5.77 5.57 -7.78
N GLY A 100 -5.65 4.52 -8.58
CA GLY A 100 -4.55 4.39 -9.52
C GLY A 100 -4.54 5.48 -10.59
N PHE A 101 -3.36 5.65 -11.20
CA PHE A 101 -3.13 6.58 -12.30
C PHE A 101 -3.71 6.07 -13.64
N GLY A 102 -5.04 6.01 -13.74
CA GLY A 102 -5.75 5.58 -14.94
C GLY A 102 -6.49 6.72 -15.62
N PHE A 103 -6.06 7.12 -16.81
CA PHE A 103 -6.72 8.13 -17.64
C PHE A 103 -6.77 7.66 -19.10
N PHE A 104 -7.75 8.12 -19.85
CA PHE A 104 -7.88 7.88 -21.29
C PHE A 104 -8.41 9.14 -21.98
N LEU A 105 -8.17 9.25 -23.29
CA LEU A 105 -8.77 10.29 -24.11
C LEU A 105 -10.14 9.80 -24.57
N ASP A 106 -11.16 10.63 -24.38
CA ASP A 106 -12.49 10.35 -24.94
C ASP A 106 -12.58 10.72 -26.43
N GLU A 107 -13.77 10.60 -27.01
CA GLU A 107 -14.03 10.90 -28.43
C GLU A 107 -13.80 12.38 -28.79
N HIS A 108 -13.76 13.27 -27.81
CA HIS A 108 -13.52 14.70 -27.98
C HIS A 108 -12.06 15.09 -27.72
N GLY A 109 -11.22 14.14 -27.29
CA GLY A 109 -9.83 14.38 -26.93
C GLY A 109 -9.63 14.90 -25.52
N ASP A 110 -10.66 14.84 -24.66
CA ASP A 110 -10.56 15.24 -23.26
C ASP A 110 -9.94 14.12 -22.41
N MET A 111 -9.11 14.51 -21.43
CA MET A 111 -8.49 13.57 -20.50
C MET A 111 -9.49 13.16 -19.42
N VAL A 112 -10.03 11.96 -19.54
CA VAL A 112 -11.06 11.42 -18.63
C VAL A 112 -10.46 10.38 -17.69
N LYS A 113 -10.85 10.46 -16.42
CA LYS A 113 -10.41 9.52 -15.39
C LYS A 113 -11.08 8.15 -15.57
N LYS A 114 -10.28 7.09 -15.56
CA LYS A 114 -10.79 5.72 -15.53
C LYS A 114 -11.30 5.39 -14.12
N PRO A 115 -12.54 4.89 -13.98
CA PRO A 115 -13.06 4.47 -12.69
C PRO A 115 -12.17 3.39 -12.02
N GLN A 116 -11.81 3.62 -10.76
CA GLN A 116 -11.13 2.65 -9.89
C GLN A 116 -12.13 2.31 -8.77
N ILE A 117 -12.84 1.19 -8.86
CA ILE A 117 -13.98 0.91 -7.96
C ILE A 117 -13.72 -0.25 -7.01
N LEU A 118 -12.62 -0.97 -7.21
CA LEU A 118 -12.29 -2.15 -6.43
C LEU A 118 -11.39 -1.77 -5.25
N LYS A 119 -10.74 -2.76 -4.64
CA LYS A 119 -10.03 -2.59 -3.36
C LYS A 119 -8.52 -2.79 -3.49
N ALA A 120 -7.85 -2.44 -2.41
CA ALA A 120 -6.52 -2.95 -2.07
C ALA A 120 -6.66 -3.96 -0.91
N LEU A 121 -6.20 -5.19 -1.11
CA LEU A 121 -6.28 -6.28 -0.16
C LEU A 121 -4.89 -6.64 0.35
N ILE A 122 -4.66 -6.45 1.64
CA ILE A 122 -3.39 -6.74 2.31
C ILE A 122 -3.58 -8.00 3.16
N GLY A 123 -2.73 -9.01 2.95
CA GLY A 123 -2.75 -10.27 3.69
C GLY A 123 -2.32 -10.12 5.14
N HIS A 124 -1.92 -11.24 5.75
CA HIS A 124 -1.51 -11.32 7.16
C HIS A 124 0.00 -11.15 7.31
N HIS A 125 0.45 -10.66 8.47
CA HIS A 125 1.88 -10.50 8.79
C HIS A 125 2.65 -9.62 7.78
N VAL A 126 1.96 -8.74 7.06
CA VAL A 126 2.57 -7.81 6.11
C VAL A 126 3.15 -6.63 6.87
N GLU A 127 4.33 -6.17 6.46
CA GLU A 127 4.92 -4.93 6.96
C GLU A 127 5.09 -3.92 5.82
N ILE A 128 4.62 -2.68 6.02
CA ILE A 128 4.64 -1.62 5.03
C ILE A 128 5.35 -0.39 5.62
N GLY A 129 6.48 -0.03 5.04
CA GLY A 129 7.34 1.07 5.45
C GLY A 129 6.73 2.45 5.23
N ALA A 130 7.34 3.45 5.85
CA ALA A 130 6.83 4.81 5.94
C ALA A 130 6.64 5.44 4.55
N SER A 131 5.55 6.19 4.40
CA SER A 131 5.21 6.94 3.20
C SER A 131 5.14 6.10 1.91
N THR A 132 4.91 4.79 2.04
CA THR A 132 4.58 3.90 0.91
C THR A 132 3.13 4.11 0.48
N CYS A 133 2.90 4.04 -0.83
CA CYS A 133 1.59 4.21 -1.45
C CYS A 133 1.17 2.94 -2.19
N ILE A 134 -0.06 2.49 -1.94
CA ILE A 134 -0.66 1.31 -2.60
C ILE A 134 -1.99 1.70 -3.21
N ASP A 135 -2.07 1.69 -4.54
CA ASP A 135 -3.28 2.05 -5.28
C ASP A 135 -4.29 0.90 -5.29
N ARG A 136 -5.58 1.22 -5.28
CA ARG A 136 -6.66 0.23 -5.43
C ARG A 136 -6.81 -0.23 -6.88
N GLY A 137 -7.53 -1.34 -7.06
CA GLY A 137 -7.84 -1.88 -8.38
C GLY A 137 -8.97 -1.17 -9.14
N SER A 138 -8.91 -1.24 -10.47
CA SER A 138 -10.05 -0.96 -11.38
C SER A 138 -10.81 -2.21 -11.82
N TRP A 139 -10.13 -3.21 -12.38
CA TRP A 139 -10.74 -4.43 -12.94
C TRP A 139 -10.45 -5.71 -12.13
N ARG A 140 -9.37 -5.71 -11.35
CA ARG A 140 -9.09 -6.68 -10.28
C ARG A 140 -8.53 -5.96 -9.06
N ASP A 141 -8.69 -6.51 -7.87
CA ASP A 141 -8.08 -5.93 -6.67
C ASP A 141 -6.55 -5.85 -6.80
N THR A 142 -5.98 -4.81 -6.18
CA THR A 142 -4.55 -4.82 -5.85
C THR A 142 -4.38 -5.72 -4.64
N THR A 143 -3.45 -6.68 -4.66
CA THR A 143 -3.29 -7.66 -3.58
C THR A 143 -1.83 -7.80 -3.15
N ILE A 144 -1.61 -7.87 -1.84
CA ILE A 144 -0.31 -8.14 -1.21
C ILE A 144 -0.44 -9.41 -0.37
N GLY A 145 0.31 -10.45 -0.73
CA GLY A 145 0.29 -11.74 -0.05
C GLY A 145 0.93 -11.72 1.34
N ASP A 146 0.60 -12.75 2.12
CA ASP A 146 1.05 -12.90 3.50
C ASP A 146 2.57 -12.81 3.65
N HIS A 147 3.02 -12.31 4.81
CA HIS A 147 4.43 -12.19 5.20
C HIS A 147 5.31 -11.31 4.30
N THR A 148 4.76 -10.65 3.29
CA THR A 148 5.50 -9.73 2.43
C THR A 148 5.94 -8.48 3.21
N LYS A 149 7.17 -8.01 2.92
CA LYS A 149 7.82 -6.86 3.57
C LYS A 149 8.09 -5.79 2.53
N ILE A 150 7.57 -4.60 2.77
CA ILE A 150 7.68 -3.45 1.89
C ILE A 150 8.35 -2.34 2.68
N ASP A 151 9.46 -1.83 2.18
CA ASP A 151 10.23 -0.77 2.82
C ASP A 151 9.60 0.61 2.53
N ASN A 152 10.29 1.67 2.93
CA ASN A 152 9.83 3.05 2.85
C ASN A 152 9.76 3.55 1.40
N LEU A 153 8.84 4.49 1.16
CA LEU A 153 8.71 5.21 -0.11
C LEU A 153 8.53 4.30 -1.34
N VAL A 154 7.92 3.13 -1.17
CA VAL A 154 7.58 2.23 -2.28
C VAL A 154 6.28 2.71 -2.93
N GLN A 155 6.20 2.60 -4.25
CA GLN A 155 4.96 2.80 -5.01
C GLN A 155 4.46 1.46 -5.53
N ILE A 156 3.20 1.13 -5.24
CA ILE A 156 2.50 -0.03 -5.79
C ILE A 156 1.29 0.46 -6.59
N GLY A 157 1.37 0.31 -7.91
CA GLY A 157 0.31 0.73 -8.82
C GLY A 157 -0.97 -0.08 -8.72
N HIS A 158 -1.99 0.36 -9.46
CA HIS A 158 -3.29 -0.30 -9.48
C HIS A 158 -3.24 -1.69 -10.08
N ASN A 159 -4.13 -2.58 -9.60
CA ASN A 159 -4.22 -3.96 -10.05
C ASN A 159 -2.90 -4.72 -9.87
N VAL A 160 -2.01 -4.39 -8.94
CA VAL A 160 -0.80 -5.20 -8.75
C VAL A 160 -1.17 -6.47 -7.95
N VAL A 161 -0.61 -7.63 -8.29
CA VAL A 161 -0.63 -8.83 -7.43
C VAL A 161 0.80 -9.12 -6.98
N ILE A 162 1.01 -9.16 -5.67
CA ILE A 162 2.26 -9.58 -5.05
C ILE A 162 1.98 -10.84 -4.24
N GLY A 163 2.78 -11.88 -4.48
CA GLY A 163 2.74 -13.14 -3.74
C GLY A 163 3.15 -12.98 -2.28
N LYS A 164 3.42 -14.13 -1.66
CA LYS A 164 3.79 -14.25 -0.26
C LYS A 164 5.30 -14.14 -0.07
N TYR A 165 5.73 -13.71 1.11
CA TYR A 165 7.14 -13.66 1.51
C TYR A 165 8.04 -12.83 0.56
N CYS A 166 7.48 -11.83 -0.11
CA CYS A 166 8.25 -10.94 -0.96
C CYS A 166 8.96 -9.86 -0.12
N MET A 167 10.05 -9.30 -0.66
CA MET A 167 10.80 -8.22 -0.03
C MET A 167 11.00 -7.09 -1.03
N LEU A 168 10.45 -5.91 -0.76
CA LEU A 168 10.54 -4.74 -1.63
C LEU A 168 11.33 -3.66 -0.90
N CYS A 169 12.59 -3.46 -1.29
CA CYS A 169 13.45 -2.46 -0.68
C CYS A 169 13.05 -1.03 -1.06
N GLY A 170 13.55 -0.06 -0.30
CA GLY A 170 13.08 1.33 -0.36
C GLY A 170 13.13 1.95 -1.75
N GLN A 171 12.15 2.78 -2.04
CA GLN A 171 11.99 3.47 -3.32
C GLN A 171 11.78 2.55 -4.53
N ALA A 172 11.50 1.26 -4.34
CA ALA A 172 11.03 0.42 -5.44
C ALA A 172 9.68 0.95 -5.97
N GLY A 173 9.48 0.90 -7.28
CA GLY A 173 8.28 1.33 -7.96
C GLY A 173 7.73 0.22 -8.85
N ILE A 174 6.48 -0.17 -8.62
CA ILE A 174 5.80 -1.20 -9.39
C ILE A 174 4.63 -0.54 -10.12
N ALA A 175 4.70 -0.52 -11.46
CA ALA A 175 3.64 0.04 -12.28
C ALA A 175 2.39 -0.87 -12.29
N GLY A 176 1.32 -0.36 -12.91
CA GLY A 176 0.01 -1.02 -12.88
C GLY A 176 -0.01 -2.42 -13.49
N SER A 177 -0.90 -3.27 -12.96
CA SER A 177 -1.19 -4.61 -13.49
C SER A 177 -0.03 -5.62 -13.49
N VAL A 178 1.06 -5.34 -12.76
CA VAL A 178 2.14 -6.31 -12.54
C VAL A 178 1.66 -7.50 -11.72
N THR A 179 2.21 -8.68 -12.00
CA THR A 179 2.03 -9.89 -11.19
C THR A 179 3.39 -10.40 -10.73
N MET A 180 3.54 -10.64 -9.43
CA MET A 180 4.78 -11.09 -8.82
C MET A 180 4.47 -12.33 -7.96
N GLY A 181 5.20 -13.42 -8.21
CA GLY A 181 5.09 -14.67 -7.44
C GLY A 181 5.60 -14.56 -6.01
N ASP A 182 5.77 -15.70 -5.35
CA ASP A 182 6.22 -15.76 -3.97
C ASP A 182 7.75 -15.61 -3.86
N TYR A 183 8.24 -15.13 -2.72
CA TYR A 183 9.68 -15.03 -2.41
C TYR A 183 10.49 -14.15 -3.37
N VAL A 184 9.85 -13.16 -4.00
CA VAL A 184 10.54 -12.22 -4.90
C VAL A 184 11.15 -11.08 -4.11
N THR A 185 12.40 -10.72 -4.42
CA THR A 185 13.07 -9.54 -3.82
C THR A 185 13.34 -8.46 -4.85
N LEU A 186 12.79 -7.27 -4.63
CA LEU A 186 13.14 -6.08 -5.40
C LEU A 186 14.14 -5.24 -4.60
N GLY A 187 15.31 -4.99 -5.19
CA GLY A 187 16.33 -4.11 -4.63
C GLY A 187 15.85 -2.64 -4.56
N GLY A 188 16.59 -1.81 -3.83
CA GLY A 188 16.24 -0.41 -3.67
C GLY A 188 16.23 0.32 -5.02
N ARG A 189 15.25 1.20 -5.23
CA ARG A 189 15.04 1.94 -6.50
C ARG A 189 14.83 1.08 -7.74
N VAL A 190 14.46 -0.19 -7.58
CA VAL A 190 14.01 -1.01 -8.71
C VAL A 190 12.71 -0.44 -9.27
N ALA A 191 12.62 -0.34 -10.60
CA ALA A 191 11.37 -0.04 -11.29
C ALA A 191 10.89 -1.27 -12.06
N VAL A 192 9.60 -1.58 -11.96
CA VAL A 192 8.94 -2.65 -12.72
C VAL A 192 7.90 -2.02 -13.64
N ARG A 193 8.01 -2.30 -14.94
CA ARG A 193 7.08 -1.83 -15.97
C ARG A 193 5.70 -2.49 -15.82
N ASP A 194 4.67 -1.80 -16.28
CA ASP A 194 3.29 -2.25 -16.26
C ASP A 194 3.09 -3.55 -17.05
N HIS A 195 2.09 -4.33 -16.63
CA HIS A 195 1.68 -5.59 -17.29
C HIS A 195 2.79 -6.67 -17.39
N VAL A 196 3.83 -6.60 -16.57
CA VAL A 196 4.90 -7.61 -16.50
C VAL A 196 4.58 -8.67 -15.44
N SER A 197 5.03 -9.91 -15.70
CA SER A 197 4.98 -11.03 -14.75
C SER A 197 6.38 -11.42 -14.25
N ILE A 198 6.54 -11.51 -12.94
CA ILE A 198 7.77 -11.98 -12.27
C ILE A 198 7.46 -13.31 -11.58
N GLY A 199 8.14 -14.37 -12.00
CA GLY A 199 8.06 -15.69 -11.38
C GLY A 199 8.53 -15.68 -9.91
N SER A 200 8.20 -16.75 -9.19
CA SER A 200 8.61 -16.87 -7.78
C SER A 200 10.14 -16.96 -7.65
N LYS A 201 10.69 -16.47 -6.53
CA LYS A 201 12.14 -16.50 -6.22
C LYS A 201 13.03 -15.72 -7.21
N GLY A 202 12.51 -14.65 -7.82
CA GLY A 202 13.29 -13.72 -8.65
C GLY A 202 13.88 -12.57 -7.83
N ASN A 203 15.02 -12.01 -8.24
CA ASN A 203 15.60 -10.81 -7.66
C ASN A 203 15.95 -9.74 -8.73
N SER A 204 15.70 -8.44 -8.45
CA SER A 204 16.17 -7.20 -9.15
C SER A 204 15.22 -6.43 -10.12
N CYS A 205 15.78 -5.50 -10.92
CA CYS A 205 15.12 -4.52 -11.81
C CYS A 205 14.54 -5.18 -13.06
N VAL A 206 13.24 -5.03 -13.34
CA VAL A 206 12.53 -5.87 -14.33
C VAL A 206 11.83 -5.05 -15.41
N THR A 207 12.18 -5.28 -16.67
CA THR A 207 11.53 -4.63 -17.84
C THR A 207 10.76 -5.60 -18.75
N LYS A 208 10.94 -6.92 -18.55
CA LYS A 208 10.31 -8.04 -19.28
C LYS A 208 10.01 -9.19 -18.32
N ASP A 209 9.17 -10.13 -18.72
CA ASP A 209 8.83 -11.28 -17.87
C ASP A 209 10.07 -12.07 -17.43
N ILE A 210 10.11 -12.44 -16.15
CA ILE A 210 11.15 -13.30 -15.57
C ILE A 210 10.50 -14.64 -15.26
N ASN A 211 10.76 -15.63 -16.11
CA ASN A 211 10.17 -16.97 -16.00
C ASN A 211 11.03 -17.94 -15.18
N GLU A 212 12.32 -17.64 -15.02
CA GLU A 212 13.27 -18.47 -14.28
C GLU A 212 13.65 -17.78 -12.96
N PRO A 213 13.75 -18.51 -11.84
CA PRO A 213 14.30 -17.97 -10.60
C PRO A 213 15.76 -17.52 -10.75
N GLY A 214 16.17 -16.50 -10.01
CA GLY A 214 17.57 -16.08 -9.96
C GLY A 214 17.78 -14.58 -9.70
N ASP A 215 19.05 -14.20 -9.64
CA ASP A 215 19.46 -12.80 -9.57
C ASP A 215 19.56 -12.19 -10.96
N TYR A 216 18.93 -11.04 -11.14
CA TYR A 216 18.99 -10.25 -12.36
C TYR A 216 19.68 -8.90 -12.09
N GLY A 217 19.99 -8.15 -13.13
CA GLY A 217 20.55 -6.80 -13.00
C GLY A 217 20.54 -6.05 -14.33
N GLY A 218 20.75 -4.74 -14.25
CA GLY A 218 20.80 -3.86 -15.41
C GLY A 218 19.45 -3.31 -15.86
N PHE A 219 19.51 -2.50 -16.92
CA PHE A 219 18.34 -1.94 -17.60
C PHE A 219 18.57 -2.03 -19.11
N PRO A 220 17.94 -2.96 -19.84
CA PRO A 220 16.96 -3.96 -19.36
C PRO A 220 17.58 -5.03 -18.44
N ALA A 221 16.72 -5.68 -17.65
CA ALA A 221 17.07 -6.80 -16.79
C ALA A 221 17.67 -7.97 -17.57
N VAL A 222 18.81 -8.48 -17.14
CA VAL A 222 19.39 -9.75 -17.60
C VAL A 222 19.93 -10.53 -16.39
N PRO A 223 20.17 -11.84 -16.47
CA PRO A 223 20.78 -12.59 -15.37
C PRO A 223 22.05 -11.90 -14.85
N ILE A 224 22.25 -11.87 -13.53
CA ILE A 224 23.26 -11.01 -12.87
C ILE A 224 24.67 -11.21 -13.43
N ARG A 225 25.03 -12.45 -13.77
CA ARG A 225 26.35 -12.79 -14.34
C ARG A 225 26.53 -12.19 -15.73
N GLU A 226 25.46 -12.14 -16.52
CA GLU A 226 25.49 -11.51 -17.83
C GLU A 226 25.61 -9.99 -17.68
N TRP A 227 24.85 -9.38 -16.79
CA TRP A 227 24.94 -7.93 -16.54
C TRP A 227 26.34 -7.52 -16.07
N GLN A 228 26.90 -8.24 -15.08
CA GLN A 228 28.27 -8.01 -14.59
C GLN A 228 29.30 -8.11 -15.72
N ARG A 229 29.14 -9.07 -16.64
CA ARG A 229 30.00 -9.21 -17.83
C ARG A 229 29.85 -8.02 -18.78
N GLN A 230 28.62 -7.58 -19.06
CA GLN A 230 28.35 -6.43 -19.92
C GLN A 230 28.98 -5.14 -19.36
N VAL A 231 28.82 -4.88 -18.06
CA VAL A 231 29.43 -3.73 -17.36
C VAL A 231 30.95 -3.78 -17.42
N ALA A 232 31.55 -4.95 -17.18
CA ALA A 232 32.99 -5.14 -17.24
C ALA A 232 33.56 -4.90 -18.66
N ILE A 233 32.84 -5.33 -19.70
CA ILE A 233 33.22 -5.06 -21.11
C ILE A 233 33.13 -3.57 -21.40
N HIS A 234 32.02 -2.92 -21.02
CA HIS A 234 31.80 -1.49 -21.27
C HIS A 234 32.91 -0.62 -20.64
N HIS A 235 33.32 -0.93 -19.40
CA HIS A 235 34.43 -0.25 -18.73
C HIS A 235 35.79 -0.45 -19.42
N ARG A 236 35.99 -1.54 -20.16
CA ARG A 236 37.24 -1.78 -20.91
C ARG A 236 37.26 -1.05 -22.24
N THR A 237 36.10 -0.87 -22.89
CA THR A 237 35.98 -0.19 -24.19
C THR A 237 35.92 1.33 -24.10
N LEU A 238 35.71 1.89 -22.90
CA LEU A 238 35.73 3.34 -22.64
C LEU A 238 37.10 3.86 -22.19
N LYS A 239 38.16 3.03 -22.28
CA LYS A 239 39.57 3.45 -22.20
C LYS A 239 40.15 3.50 -23.60
#